data_AF-A0A952PMZ5-F1
#
_entry.id   AF-A0A952PMZ5-F1
#
_cell.length_a   1.000
_cell.length_b   1.000
_cell.length_c   1.000
_cell.angle_alpha   90.00
_cell.angle_beta   90.00
_cell.angle_gamma   90.00
#
_symmetry.space_group_name_H-M   'P 1'
#
loop_
_entity.id
_entity.type
_entity.pdbx_description
1 polymer ?
#
loop_
_entity_poly.entity_id
_entity_poly.type
_entity_poly.pdbx_seq_one_letter_code
_entity_poly.pdbx_strand_id
1 'polypeptide(L)'
;MARVVCLCLGLLFVAVGLIGFVAPGFLGMHLSVGHNMVNLATGVMAAYFGYFGSYLAAKNFCYVMGTLYGSLGVIGLIAPPGVPLMHGMGPTNHLLSIVPGDLEFGTADSVAHLLVGATFLYGGFSRYIQVEEPKPEVVRVFQKRVSMR
;
A
#
# COMPACT_ATOMS: atom_id res chain seq x y z
N MET A 1 -1.23 -4.60 -13.06
CA MET A 1 -0.29 -4.25 -11.96
C MET A 1 -0.95 -4.23 -10.58
N ALA A 2 -2.23 -3.85 -10.47
CA ALA A 2 -2.97 -3.82 -9.18
C ALA A 2 -2.75 -5.03 -8.25
N ARG A 3 -2.88 -6.27 -8.73
CA ARG A 3 -2.68 -7.47 -7.89
C ARG A 3 -1.28 -7.59 -7.30
N VAL A 4 -0.25 -7.29 -8.11
CA VAL A 4 1.16 -7.31 -7.68
C VAL A 4 1.39 -6.23 -6.62
N VAL A 5 0.90 -5.01 -6.88
CA VAL A 5 0.99 -3.90 -5.91
C VAL A 5 0.32 -4.28 -4.58
N CYS A 6 -0.93 -4.77 -4.63
CA CYS A 6 -1.64 -5.26 -3.44
C CYS A 6 -0.85 -6.32 -2.68
N LEU A 7 -0.28 -7.31 -3.38
CA LEU A 7 0.46 -8.38 -2.74
C LEU A 7 1.75 -7.86 -2.09
N CYS A 8 2.57 -7.10 -2.83
CA CYS A 8 3.83 -6.56 -2.32
C CYS A 8 3.61 -5.62 -1.13
N LEU A 9 2.69 -4.65 -1.26
CA LEU A 9 2.38 -3.74 -0.16
C LEU A 9 1.70 -4.47 1.00
N GLY A 10 0.87 -5.47 0.73
CA GLY A 10 0.24 -6.28 1.79
C GLY A 10 1.27 -6.99 2.66
N LEU A 11 2.24 -7.64 2.03
CA LEU A 11 3.35 -8.28 2.75
C LEU A 11 4.21 -7.28 3.50
N LEU A 12 4.49 -6.10 2.91
CA LEU A 12 5.22 -5.03 3.57
C LEU A 12 4.49 -4.52 4.83
N PHE A 13 3.19 -4.28 4.73
CA PHE A 13 2.35 -3.82 5.83
C PHE A 13 2.29 -4.82 6.97
N VAL A 14 2.16 -6.12 6.64
CA VAL A 14 2.22 -7.19 7.64
C VAL A 14 3.58 -7.18 8.35
N ALA A 15 4.68 -7.10 7.60
CA ALA A 15 6.03 -7.07 8.17
C ALA A 15 6.25 -5.85 9.08
N VAL A 16 5.90 -4.65 8.62
CA VAL A 16 6.05 -3.41 9.41
C VAL A 16 5.16 -3.45 10.66
N GLY A 17 3.90 -3.91 10.54
CA GLY A 17 3.00 -4.03 11.67
C GLY A 17 3.50 -5.01 12.74
N LEU A 18 4.14 -6.12 12.34
CA LEU A 18 4.79 -7.04 13.28
C LEU A 18 6.05 -6.44 13.92
N ILE A 19 6.90 -5.77 13.12
CA ILE A 19 8.13 -5.11 13.60
C ILE A 19 7.78 -4.02 14.62
N GLY A 20 6.70 -3.27 14.43
CA GLY A 20 6.30 -2.20 15.33
C GLY A 20 6.04 -2.63 16.77
N PHE A 21 5.65 -3.89 17.02
CA PHE A 21 5.47 -4.41 18.38
C PHE A 21 6.80 -4.56 19.14
N VAL A 22 7.90 -4.77 18.42
CA VAL A 22 9.23 -4.97 19.00
C VAL A 22 10.15 -3.75 18.83
N ALA A 23 9.87 -2.91 17.84
CA ALA A 23 10.62 -1.69 17.54
C ALA A 23 9.64 -0.53 17.21
N PRO A 24 9.01 0.09 18.23
CA PRO A 24 7.97 1.11 18.02
C PRO A 24 8.45 2.37 17.31
N GLY A 25 9.76 2.64 17.30
CA GLY A 25 10.42 3.74 16.58
C GLY A 25 11.09 3.34 15.27
N PHE A 26 10.74 2.18 14.68
CA PHE A 26 11.40 1.66 13.48
C PHE A 26 11.36 2.67 12.33
N LEU A 27 12.53 2.98 11.75
CA LEU A 27 12.71 4.01 10.72
C LEU A 27 12.21 5.42 11.11
N GLY A 28 12.11 5.70 12.41
CA GLY A 28 11.60 6.98 12.93
C GLY A 28 10.08 7.12 12.89
N MET A 29 9.35 6.06 12.53
CA MET A 29 7.89 6.02 12.53
C MET A 29 7.34 5.85 13.95
N HIS A 30 6.08 6.26 14.16
CA HIS A 30 5.33 6.14 15.41
C HIS A 30 4.47 4.88 15.37
N LEU A 31 5.09 3.70 15.51
CA LEU A 31 4.43 2.40 15.42
C LEU A 31 3.80 1.96 16.75
N SER A 32 2.72 2.64 17.16
CA SER A 32 1.94 2.26 18.35
C SER A 32 1.20 0.92 18.18
N VAL A 33 0.56 0.43 19.24
CA VAL A 33 -0.33 -0.73 19.17
C VAL A 33 -1.45 -0.51 18.13
N GLY A 34 -2.15 0.63 18.18
CA GLY A 34 -3.20 0.98 17.23
C GLY A 34 -2.69 1.12 15.80
N HIS A 35 -1.55 1.77 15.60
CA HIS A 35 -0.95 1.92 14.27
C HIS A 35 -0.54 0.55 13.70
N ASN A 36 0.04 -0.32 14.53
CA ASN A 36 0.39 -1.69 14.13
C ASN A 36 -0.84 -2.53 13.78
N MET A 37 -1.94 -2.39 14.52
CA MET A 37 -3.19 -3.08 14.21
C MET A 37 -3.77 -2.62 12.87
N VAL A 38 -3.76 -1.31 12.59
CA VAL A 38 -4.15 -0.77 11.28
C VAL A 38 -3.25 -1.29 10.17
N ASN A 39 -1.94 -1.36 10.41
CA ASN A 39 -0.98 -1.88 9.43
C ASN A 39 -1.23 -3.37 9.14
N LEU A 40 -1.43 -4.19 10.16
CA LEU A 40 -1.74 -5.62 10.01
C LEU A 40 -3.06 -5.83 9.27
N ALA A 41 -4.13 -5.14 9.68
CA ALA A 41 -5.44 -5.27 9.05
C ALA A 41 -5.39 -4.90 7.56
N THR A 42 -4.80 -3.75 7.26
CA THR A 42 -4.58 -3.30 5.87
C THR A 42 -3.72 -4.28 5.09
N GLY A 43 -2.63 -4.76 5.69
CA GLY A 43 -1.69 -5.67 5.05
C GLY A 43 -2.32 -7.01 4.69
N VAL A 44 -3.07 -7.62 5.61
CA VAL A 44 -3.80 -8.87 5.38
C VAL A 44 -4.86 -8.69 4.29
N MET A 45 -5.63 -7.61 4.32
CA MET A 45 -6.63 -7.32 3.28
C MET A 45 -5.98 -7.11 1.91
N ALA A 46 -4.89 -6.34 1.85
CA ALA A 46 -4.14 -6.09 0.62
C ALA A 46 -3.57 -7.39 0.04
N ALA A 47 -2.93 -8.23 0.87
CA ALA A 47 -2.41 -9.54 0.45
C ALA A 47 -3.54 -10.46 -0.04
N TYR A 48 -4.68 -10.47 0.65
CA TYR A 48 -5.86 -11.24 0.23
C TYR A 48 -6.35 -10.81 -1.16
N PHE A 49 -6.54 -9.52 -1.41
CA PHE A 49 -6.97 -9.04 -2.73
C PHE A 49 -5.90 -9.22 -3.80
N GLY A 50 -4.61 -9.15 -3.44
CA GLY A 50 -3.51 -9.42 -4.36
C GLY A 50 -3.50 -10.88 -4.83
N TYR A 51 -3.65 -11.81 -3.88
CA TYR A 51 -3.52 -13.24 -4.13
C TYR A 51 -4.83 -13.91 -4.56
N PHE A 52 -5.92 -13.72 -3.81
CA PHE A 52 -7.21 -14.39 -4.06
C PHE A 52 -8.23 -13.49 -4.78
N GLY A 53 -8.05 -12.17 -4.74
CA GLY A 53 -8.99 -11.21 -5.31
C GLY A 53 -9.04 -11.20 -6.84
N SER A 54 -10.19 -10.76 -7.37
CA SER A 54 -10.30 -10.42 -8.79
C SER A 54 -9.45 -9.17 -9.11
N TYR A 55 -9.08 -8.99 -10.39
CA TYR A 55 -8.33 -7.80 -10.80
C TYR A 55 -9.06 -6.50 -10.43
N LEU A 56 -10.38 -6.45 -10.66
CA LEU A 56 -11.19 -5.27 -10.35
C LEU A 56 -11.24 -4.99 -8.84
N ALA A 57 -11.37 -6.03 -8.01
CA ALA A 57 -11.34 -5.88 -6.56
C ALA A 57 -9.98 -5.34 -6.07
N ALA A 58 -8.87 -5.91 -6.55
CA ALA A 58 -7.53 -5.42 -6.22
C ALA A 58 -7.29 -3.97 -6.68
N LYS A 59 -7.77 -3.63 -7.87
CA LYS A 59 -7.69 -2.26 -8.42
C LYS A 59 -8.48 -1.27 -7.56
N ASN A 60 -9.71 -1.61 -7.19
CA ASN A 60 -10.54 -0.74 -6.36
C ASN A 60 -9.96 -0.59 -4.95
N PHE A 61 -9.44 -1.69 -4.37
CA PHE A 61 -8.74 -1.65 -3.09
C PHE A 61 -7.52 -0.71 -3.14
N CYS A 62 -6.67 -0.87 -4.17
CA CYS A 62 -5.55 0.03 -4.43
C CYS A 62 -5.98 1.50 -4.53
N TYR A 63 -7.07 1.79 -5.24
CA TYR A 63 -7.55 3.15 -5.39
C TYR A 63 -8.02 3.76 -4.06
N VAL A 64 -8.82 3.02 -3.28
CA VAL A 64 -9.34 3.46 -1.99
C VAL A 64 -8.19 3.66 -0.99
N MET A 65 -7.35 2.65 -0.80
CA MET A 65 -6.26 2.73 0.17
C MET A 65 -5.21 3.75 -0.26
N GLY A 66 -4.91 3.84 -1.55
CA GLY A 66 -4.00 4.85 -2.07
C GLY A 66 -4.48 6.27 -1.80
N THR A 67 -5.79 6.52 -1.93
CA THR A 67 -6.40 7.80 -1.58
C THR A 67 -6.28 8.06 -0.07
N LEU A 68 -6.64 7.09 0.77
CA LEU A 68 -6.60 7.25 2.24
C LEU A 68 -5.18 7.50 2.75
N TYR A 69 -4.22 6.65 2.41
CA TYR A 69 -2.82 6.81 2.83
C TYR A 69 -2.18 8.06 2.21
N GLY A 70 -2.48 8.36 0.94
CA GLY A 70 -2.00 9.58 0.29
C GLY A 70 -2.51 10.85 0.98
N SER A 71 -3.81 10.90 1.31
CA SER A 71 -4.39 12.02 2.05
C SER A 71 -3.82 12.14 3.46
N LEU A 72 -3.66 11.04 4.20
CA LEU A 72 -3.00 11.06 5.51
C LEU A 72 -1.57 11.59 5.43
N GLY A 73 -0.80 11.16 4.42
CA GLY A 73 0.57 11.67 4.21
C GLY A 73 0.61 13.16 3.90
N VAL A 74 -0.28 13.66 3.05
CA VAL A 74 -0.36 15.10 2.73
C VAL A 74 -0.79 15.90 3.96
N ILE A 75 -1.86 15.50 4.64
CA ILE A 75 -2.37 16.20 5.83
C ILE A 75 -1.30 16.18 6.94
N GLY A 76 -0.62 15.05 7.12
CA GLY A 76 0.47 14.90 8.07
C GLY A 76 1.61 15.87 7.81
N LEU A 77 2.06 16.02 6.55
CA LEU A 77 3.16 16.93 6.19
C LEU A 77 2.82 18.42 6.28
N ILE A 78 1.54 18.80 6.35
CA ILE A 78 1.12 20.19 6.57
C ILE A 78 0.75 20.46 8.03
N ALA A 79 0.72 19.42 8.87
CA ALA A 79 0.43 19.57 10.29
C ALA A 79 1.55 20.38 10.98
N PRO A 80 1.21 21.15 12.03
CA PRO A 80 2.21 21.91 12.78
C PRO A 80 3.20 20.97 13.51
N PRO A 81 4.36 21.49 13.93
CA PRO A 81 5.26 20.78 14.82
C PRO A 81 4.57 20.40 16.14
N GLY A 82 5.00 19.29 16.73
CA GLY A 82 4.39 18.80 17.97
C GLY A 82 5.26 17.78 18.70
N VAL A 83 4.82 17.44 19.92
CA VAL A 83 5.44 16.40 20.74
C VAL A 83 4.44 15.23 20.86
N PRO A 84 4.78 14.04 20.35
CA PRO A 84 3.92 12.86 20.43
C PRO A 84 3.75 12.42 21.90
N LEU A 85 2.58 11.87 22.23
CA LEU A 85 2.34 11.19 23.51
C LEU A 85 2.78 9.73 23.46
N MET A 86 3.07 9.20 22.27
CA MET A 86 3.65 7.88 22.10
C MET A 86 5.00 7.77 22.85
N HIS A 87 5.11 6.73 23.67
CA HIS A 87 6.29 6.54 24.51
C HIS A 87 7.58 6.36 23.70
N GLY A 88 8.65 7.02 24.13
CA GLY A 88 9.98 6.90 23.52
C GLY A 88 10.19 7.76 22.27
N MET A 89 9.24 8.62 21.90
CA MET A 89 9.33 9.49 20.74
C MET A 89 9.61 10.94 21.15
N GLY A 90 10.48 11.61 20.36
CA GLY A 90 10.85 13.01 20.56
C GLY A 90 9.98 13.97 19.74
N PRO A 91 10.21 15.30 19.88
CA PRO A 91 9.55 16.31 19.06
C PRO A 91 9.74 16.06 17.56
N THR A 92 8.73 16.40 16.77
CA THR A 92 8.72 16.24 15.30
C THR A 92 8.29 17.54 14.62
N ASN A 93 8.80 17.79 13.42
CA ASN A 93 8.49 19.00 12.62
C ASN A 93 7.03 19.04 12.16
N HIS A 94 6.43 17.86 12.04
CA HIS A 94 5.03 17.69 11.69
C HIS A 94 4.43 16.57 12.54
N LEU A 95 3.32 16.85 13.21
CA LEU A 95 2.59 15.87 14.01
C LEU A 95 1.10 15.95 13.70
N LEU A 96 0.57 14.91 13.06
CA LEU A 96 -0.86 14.69 12.99
C LEU A 96 -1.25 13.69 14.09
N SER A 97 -2.17 14.07 14.98
CA SER A 97 -2.69 13.20 16.03
C SER A 97 -4.18 12.98 15.81
N ILE A 98 -4.56 11.74 15.50
CA ILE A 98 -5.97 11.34 15.35
C ILE A 98 -6.48 10.80 16.68
N VAL A 99 -5.68 9.94 17.33
CA VAL A 99 -5.94 9.42 18.68
C VAL A 99 -4.65 9.63 19.48
N PRO A 100 -4.63 10.60 20.41
CA PRO A 100 -3.42 10.90 21.18
C PRO A 100 -2.86 9.68 21.92
N GLY A 101 -1.55 9.48 21.81
CA GLY A 101 -0.84 8.33 22.38
C GLY A 101 -0.96 7.01 21.61
N ASP A 102 -1.78 6.96 20.56
CA ASP A 102 -1.98 5.76 19.76
C ASP A 102 -1.85 6.04 18.26
N LEU A 103 -2.77 6.78 17.64
CA LEU A 103 -2.70 7.14 16.22
C LEU A 103 -2.07 8.52 16.04
N GLU A 104 -0.74 8.55 16.21
CA GLU A 104 0.10 9.72 16.00
C GLU A 104 1.01 9.49 14.79
N PHE A 105 1.12 10.50 13.94
CA PHE A 105 1.85 10.43 12.67
C PHE A 105 2.87 11.56 12.65
N GLY A 106 4.13 11.21 12.88
CA GLY A 106 5.24 12.14 12.76
C GLY A 106 5.60 12.43 11.30
N THR A 107 6.69 13.16 11.09
CA THR A 107 7.18 13.44 9.73
C THR A 107 7.52 12.16 8.97
N ALA A 108 8.20 11.21 9.62
CA ALA A 108 8.55 9.92 8.99
C ALA A 108 7.30 9.12 8.58
N ASP A 109 6.30 9.05 9.47
CA ASP A 109 5.02 8.39 9.17
C ASP A 109 4.34 9.04 7.97
N SER A 110 4.28 10.38 7.94
CA SER A 110 3.61 11.13 6.88
C SER A 110 4.29 10.92 5.52
N VAL A 111 5.63 10.87 5.48
CA VAL A 111 6.39 10.52 4.27
C VAL A 111 6.11 9.08 3.85
N ALA A 112 6.13 8.13 4.79
CA ALA A 112 5.84 6.72 4.50
C ALA A 112 4.41 6.55 3.93
N HIS A 113 3.42 7.21 4.54
CA HIS A 113 2.03 7.22 4.08
C HIS A 113 1.90 7.80 2.68
N LEU A 114 2.63 8.87 2.36
CA LEU A 114 2.62 9.46 1.02
C LEU A 114 3.20 8.50 -0.03
N LEU A 115 4.33 7.85 0.26
CA LEU A 115 4.96 6.89 -0.64
C LEU A 115 4.09 5.65 -0.87
N VAL A 116 3.53 5.11 0.21
CA VAL A 116 2.58 3.99 0.15
C VAL A 116 1.34 4.39 -0.63
N GLY A 117 0.76 5.55 -0.33
CA GLY A 117 -0.42 6.09 -0.99
C GLY A 117 -0.22 6.23 -2.49
N ALA A 118 0.90 6.83 -2.90
CA ALA A 118 1.28 6.95 -4.32
C ALA A 118 1.43 5.57 -5.00
N THR A 119 2.04 4.60 -4.31
CA THR A 119 2.24 3.24 -4.85
C THR A 119 0.90 2.51 -5.02
N PHE A 120 0.00 2.60 -4.05
CA PHE A 120 -1.36 2.06 -4.17
C PHE A 120 -2.14 2.76 -5.28
N LEU A 121 -2.09 4.10 -5.38
CA LEU A 121 -2.75 4.83 -6.49
C LEU A 121 -2.22 4.40 -7.86
N TYR A 122 -0.91 4.19 -8.00
CA TYR A 122 -0.34 3.61 -9.22
C TYR A 122 -0.99 2.26 -9.56
N GLY A 123 -1.14 1.37 -8.56
CA GLY A 123 -1.90 0.13 -8.70
C GLY A 123 -3.35 0.36 -9.13
N GLY A 124 -4.03 1.33 -8.53
CA GLY A 124 -5.43 1.68 -8.78
C GLY A 124 -5.69 2.29 -10.16
N PHE A 125 -4.75 3.07 -10.69
CA PHE A 125 -4.83 3.63 -12.05
C PHE A 125 -4.30 2.67 -13.13
N SER A 126 -3.65 1.57 -12.74
CA SER A 126 -3.10 0.62 -13.70
C SER A 126 -4.18 -0.04 -14.57
N ARG A 127 -3.92 -0.14 -15.87
CA ARG A 127 -4.78 -0.83 -16.83
C ARG A 127 -4.52 -2.34 -16.79
N TYR A 128 -5.59 -3.11 -16.96
CA TYR A 128 -5.45 -4.52 -17.29
C TYR A 128 -5.14 -4.60 -18.78
N ILE A 129 -3.94 -5.06 -19.13
CA ILE A 129 -3.66 -5.42 -20.52
C ILE A 129 -4.07 -6.88 -20.64
N GLN A 130 -5.20 -7.15 -21.31
CA GLN A 130 -5.44 -8.48 -21.82
C GLN A 130 -4.48 -8.69 -22.99
N VAL A 131 -3.57 -9.63 -22.83
CA VAL A 131 -2.95 -10.26 -24.00
C VAL A 131 -4.05 -11.14 -24.58
N GLU A 132 -4.74 -10.65 -25.61
CA GLU A 132 -5.67 -11.50 -26.36
C GLU A 132 -4.89 -12.68 -26.94
N GLU A 133 -5.32 -13.90 -26.63
CA GLU A 133 -4.81 -15.03 -27.38
C GLU A 133 -5.15 -14.85 -28.86
N PRO A 134 -4.19 -15.11 -29.77
CA PRO A 134 -4.45 -14.99 -31.19
C PRO A 134 -5.64 -15.88 -31.55
N LYS A 135 -6.60 -15.33 -32.31
CA LYS A 135 -7.79 -16.08 -32.73
C LYS A 135 -7.38 -17.43 -33.33
N PRO A 136 -8.13 -18.52 -33.09
CA PRO A 136 -7.79 -19.87 -33.58
C PRO A 136 -7.55 -19.93 -35.09
N GLU A 137 -8.18 -19.03 -35.84
CA GLU A 137 -8.06 -18.90 -37.28
C GLU A 137 -6.68 -18.37 -37.71
N VAL A 138 -6.13 -17.40 -36.97
CA VAL A 138 -4.78 -16.85 -37.19
C VAL A 138 -3.72 -17.91 -36.92
N VAL A 139 -3.89 -18.68 -35.84
CA VAL A 139 -3.01 -19.80 -35.48
C VAL A 139 -3.01 -20.87 -36.58
N ARG A 140 -4.19 -21.22 -37.12
CA ARG A 140 -4.32 -22.19 -38.22
C ARG A 140 -3.64 -21.73 -39.52
N VAL A 141 -3.78 -20.46 -39.90
CA VAL A 141 -3.11 -19.91 -41.09
C VAL A 141 -1.60 -19.97 -40.94
N PHE A 142 -1.08 -19.66 -39.75
CA PHE A 142 0.35 -19.71 -39.48
C PHE A 142 0.90 -21.15 -39.55
N GLN A 143 0.22 -22.11 -38.92
CA GLN A 143 0.62 -23.52 -38.95
C GLN A 143 0.63 -24.08 -40.38
N LYS A 144 -0.38 -23.75 -41.20
CA LYS A 144 -0.46 -24.19 -42.60
C LYS A 144 0.66 -23.62 -43.47
N ARG A 145 1.15 -22.41 -43.16
CA ARG A 145 2.27 -21.78 -43.86
C ARG A 145 3.62 -22.40 -43.50
N VAL A 146 3.76 -22.86 -42.25
CA VAL A 146 4.99 -23.52 -41.77
C VAL A 146 5.08 -24.95 -42.31
N SER A 147 3.97 -25.67 -42.45
CA SER A 147 3.97 -27.06 -42.97
C SER A 147 4.18 -27.19 -44.49
N MET A 148 4.28 -26.07 -45.22
CA MET A 148 4.51 -26.04 -46.68
C MET A 148 5.97 -25.66 -47.02
N ARG A 149 6.84 -25.56 -46.03
CA ARG A 149 8.30 -25.44 -46.17
C ARG A 149 8.96 -26.73 -45.73
#